data_AF-A0A948RWA4-F1
#
_entry.id   AF-A0A948RWA4-F1
#
_cell.length_a   1.000
_cell.length_b   1.000
_cell.length_c   1.000
_cell.angle_alpha   90.00
_cell.angle_beta   90.00
_cell.angle_gamma   90.00
#
_symmetry.space_group_name_H-M   'P 1'
#
loop_
_entity.id
_entity.type
_entity.pdbx_description
1 polymer ?
#
loop_
_entity_poly.entity_id
_entity_poly.type
_entity_poly.pdbx_seq_one_letter_code
_entity_poly.pdbx_strand_id
1 'polypeptide(L)'
;MVILALTVGIVSAGPNQGVRLYVQGNVNGMNTSGHVCTDIPIPSTCEEIDSSAMPDSSGISWYLAVVLSSPVNTPNFNTVVFGLGPYDPHTDGDIIYCGPCIAGALEISTAGWPGPGEGTAMSWAPDCSYSYIEPIYYFGTYNYGGVIPLTAHPVQGGGVVDCSANPQEDSFEAYGEIGGDNPLCWAPPPAPGACCFGPDCVLLLEWQCWEQSGVWYGGACNPDGSPCPPDPTPVQETTWGSIKVIYE
;
A
#
# COMPACT_ATOMS: atom_id res chain seq x y z
N MET A 1 -11.19 8.50 -24.69
CA MET A 1 -11.22 8.78 -23.25
C MET A 1 -10.17 7.86 -22.67
N VAL A 2 -9.09 8.42 -22.13
CA VAL A 2 -8.06 7.62 -21.47
C VAL A 2 -8.69 7.25 -20.14
N ILE A 3 -8.84 5.96 -19.88
CA ILE A 3 -9.33 5.47 -18.60
C ILE A 3 -8.07 5.06 -17.86
N LEU A 4 -7.60 5.94 -16.99
CA LEU A 4 -6.57 5.60 -16.03
C LEU A 4 -7.19 4.63 -15.00
N ALA A 5 -6.39 3.76 -14.39
CA ALA A 5 -6.76 3.10 -13.13
C ALA A 5 -5.59 3.29 -12.18
N LEU A 6 -5.84 3.88 -11.01
CA LEU A 6 -4.91 3.87 -9.87
C LEU A 6 -5.63 4.44 -8.64
N THR A 7 -5.49 3.77 -7.51
CA THR A 7 -5.34 4.37 -6.17
C THR A 7 -4.81 3.27 -5.25
N VAL A 8 -4.00 3.65 -4.29
CA VAL A 8 -3.13 2.77 -3.51
C VAL A 8 -3.77 2.53 -2.15
N GLY A 9 -4.11 1.28 -1.82
CA GLY A 9 -4.29 0.93 -0.41
C GLY A 9 -2.94 0.89 0.28
N ILE A 10 -2.78 1.50 1.46
CA ILE A 10 -1.51 1.48 2.21
C ILE A 10 -1.75 0.79 3.54
N VAL A 11 -0.88 -0.13 3.89
CA VAL A 11 -0.75 -0.62 5.26
C VAL A 11 0.17 0.33 6.03
N SER A 12 -0.33 0.99 7.08
CA SER A 12 0.43 2.01 7.80
C SER A 12 1.22 1.53 9.01
N ALA A 13 0.97 0.32 9.48
CA ALA A 13 1.58 -0.25 10.67
C ALA A 13 1.76 -1.77 10.53
N GLY A 14 2.57 -2.34 11.42
CA GLY A 14 2.79 -3.78 11.52
C GLY A 14 3.87 -4.33 10.59
N PRO A 15 4.06 -5.66 10.58
CA PRO A 15 5.12 -6.33 9.83
C PRO A 15 5.08 -6.05 8.32
N ASN A 16 3.89 -5.79 7.78
CA ASN A 16 3.67 -5.42 6.38
C ASN A 16 3.47 -3.91 6.19
N GLN A 17 4.04 -3.06 7.05
CA GLN A 17 4.01 -1.62 6.83
C GLN A 17 4.56 -1.24 5.44
N GLY A 18 3.79 -0.42 4.72
CA GLY A 18 4.11 0.06 3.37
C GLY A 18 3.66 -0.86 2.25
N VAL A 19 3.01 -1.99 2.57
CA VAL A 19 2.34 -2.84 1.59
C VAL A 19 1.22 -2.08 0.91
N ARG A 20 1.14 -2.26 -0.42
CA ARG A 20 0.14 -1.59 -1.24
C ARG A 20 -0.66 -2.52 -2.12
N LEU A 21 -1.95 -2.22 -2.23
CA LEU A 21 -2.82 -2.85 -3.21
C LEU A 21 -2.93 -1.96 -4.44
N TYR A 22 -2.66 -2.52 -5.62
CA TYR A 22 -2.58 -1.79 -6.87
C TYR A 22 -3.35 -2.51 -8.00
N VAL A 23 -3.96 -1.72 -8.88
CA VAL A 23 -4.73 -2.21 -10.04
C VAL A 23 -4.07 -1.70 -11.32
N GLN A 24 -3.78 -2.61 -12.26
CA GLN A 24 -3.25 -2.29 -13.57
C GLN A 24 -4.18 -2.75 -14.68
N GLY A 25 -4.29 -1.96 -15.75
CA GLY A 25 -4.94 -2.40 -16.97
C GLY A 25 -3.97 -3.14 -17.89
N ASN A 26 -4.42 -4.22 -18.52
CA ASN A 26 -3.75 -4.82 -19.67
C ASN A 26 -4.54 -4.51 -20.94
N VAL A 27 -3.90 -3.83 -21.90
CA VAL A 27 -4.51 -3.50 -23.21
C VAL A 27 -4.39 -4.62 -24.24
N ASN A 28 -3.71 -5.74 -23.94
CA ASN A 28 -3.49 -6.82 -24.92
C ASN A 28 -4.74 -7.66 -25.23
N GLY A 29 -5.93 -7.18 -24.87
CA GLY A 29 -7.22 -7.81 -25.11
C GLY A 29 -7.49 -8.98 -24.17
N MET A 30 -8.75 -9.14 -23.76
CA MET A 30 -9.19 -10.34 -23.05
C MET A 30 -8.99 -11.58 -23.95
N ASN A 31 -7.96 -12.38 -23.69
CA ASN A 31 -7.93 -13.74 -24.21
C ASN A 31 -8.92 -14.57 -23.38
N THR A 32 -10.06 -14.90 -23.97
CA THR A 32 -11.16 -15.67 -23.34
C THR A 32 -10.77 -17.09 -22.91
N SER A 33 -9.51 -17.49 -23.04
CA SER A 33 -9.07 -18.88 -23.02
C SER A 33 -8.02 -19.22 -21.94
N GLY A 34 -7.55 -18.27 -21.12
CA GLY A 34 -6.39 -18.53 -20.27
C GLY A 34 -6.28 -17.66 -19.03
N HIS A 35 -5.60 -18.22 -18.02
CA HIS A 35 -5.14 -17.53 -16.81
C HIS A 35 -4.38 -16.27 -17.21
N VAL A 36 -4.98 -15.10 -17.01
CA VAL A 36 -4.45 -13.83 -17.54
C VAL A 36 -3.13 -13.44 -16.86
N CYS A 37 -2.87 -13.97 -15.66
CA CYS A 37 -1.76 -13.55 -14.81
C CYS A 37 -0.35 -13.85 -15.35
N THR A 38 -0.18 -14.81 -16.27
CA THR A 38 1.14 -15.15 -16.83
C THR A 38 1.55 -14.29 -18.02
N ASP A 39 0.58 -13.71 -18.73
CA ASP A 39 0.79 -12.95 -19.97
C ASP A 39 0.87 -11.44 -19.72
N ILE A 40 0.86 -11.06 -18.45
CA ILE A 40 0.91 -9.69 -17.99
C ILE A 40 2.37 -9.31 -17.72
N PRO A 41 2.90 -8.26 -18.39
CA PRO A 41 4.18 -7.68 -18.01
C PRO A 41 4.07 -7.13 -16.59
N ILE A 42 4.71 -7.80 -15.63
CA ILE A 42 4.83 -7.28 -14.27
C ILE A 42 5.81 -6.12 -14.34
N PRO A 43 5.40 -4.89 -13.99
CA PRO A 43 6.33 -3.77 -13.98
C PRO A 43 7.44 -4.05 -12.98
N SER A 44 8.65 -3.56 -13.25
CA SER A 44 9.77 -3.68 -12.31
C SER A 44 9.79 -2.55 -11.27
N THR A 45 9.03 -1.48 -11.54
CA THR A 45 8.92 -0.29 -10.69
C THR A 45 7.49 0.24 -10.68
N CYS A 46 7.13 1.07 -9.70
CA CYS A 46 5.81 1.70 -9.66
C CYS A 46 5.62 2.71 -10.80
N GLU A 47 6.68 3.15 -11.46
CA GLU A 47 6.67 4.11 -12.56
C GLU A 47 6.38 3.43 -13.91
N GLU A 48 6.66 2.14 -14.03
CA GLU A 48 6.36 1.31 -15.21
C GLU A 48 4.91 0.81 -15.24
N ILE A 49 4.17 1.08 -14.18
CA ILE A 49 2.73 0.87 -14.09
C ILE A 49 2.04 1.74 -15.15
N ASP A 50 1.63 1.08 -16.22
CA ASP A 50 0.79 1.70 -17.23
C ASP A 50 -0.66 1.69 -16.75
N SER A 51 -1.11 2.84 -16.26
CA SER A 51 -2.51 3.07 -15.94
C SER A 51 -3.33 3.43 -17.17
N SER A 52 -2.70 3.80 -18.29
CA SER A 52 -3.37 4.30 -19.49
C SER A 52 -3.89 3.17 -20.38
N ALA A 53 -4.73 2.30 -19.83
CA ALA A 53 -5.44 1.34 -20.64
C ALA A 53 -6.60 2.04 -21.37
N MET A 54 -6.41 2.36 -22.65
CA MET A 54 -7.49 2.92 -23.45
C MET A 54 -8.52 1.82 -23.75
N PRO A 55 -9.82 2.01 -23.43
CA PRO A 55 -10.87 1.18 -23.99
C PRO A 55 -10.86 1.37 -25.50
N ASP A 56 -10.42 0.35 -26.23
CA ASP A 56 -11.09 0.11 -27.50
C ASP A 56 -12.45 -0.56 -27.17
N SER A 57 -13.34 -0.64 -28.15
CA SER A 57 -14.67 -1.26 -27.96
C SER A 57 -14.64 -2.76 -27.64
N SER A 58 -13.44 -3.35 -27.47
CA SER A 58 -13.21 -4.71 -27.01
C SER A 58 -13.00 -4.67 -25.49
N GLY A 59 -13.61 -5.59 -24.75
CA GLY A 59 -13.48 -5.58 -23.29
C GLY A 59 -12.02 -5.62 -22.80
N ILE A 60 -11.78 -5.01 -21.64
CA ILE A 60 -10.46 -4.81 -21.04
C ILE A 60 -10.20 -5.88 -19.97
N SER A 61 -9.00 -6.46 -19.96
CA SER A 61 -8.51 -7.20 -18.79
C SER A 61 -7.82 -6.24 -17.82
N TRP A 62 -8.29 -6.19 -16.59
CA TRP A 62 -7.60 -5.58 -15.47
C TRP A 62 -6.96 -6.67 -14.61
N TYR A 63 -5.91 -6.31 -13.91
CA TYR A 63 -5.31 -7.19 -12.91
C TYR A 63 -5.03 -6.41 -11.64
N LEU A 64 -5.22 -7.10 -10.52
CA LEU A 64 -4.89 -6.63 -9.20
C LEU A 64 -3.52 -7.22 -8.83
N ALA A 65 -2.53 -6.36 -8.72
CA ALA A 65 -1.24 -6.73 -8.18
C ALA A 65 -1.11 -6.15 -6.77
N VAL A 66 -0.65 -6.97 -5.83
CA VAL A 66 -0.15 -6.43 -4.58
C VAL A 66 1.27 -5.95 -4.87
N VAL A 67 1.42 -4.63 -4.82
CA VAL A 67 2.71 -3.96 -4.99
C VAL A 67 3.22 -3.66 -3.60
N LEU A 68 4.22 -4.40 -3.17
CA LEU A 68 4.86 -4.24 -1.88
C LEU A 68 5.97 -3.24 -2.07
N SER A 69 5.59 -1.96 -2.15
CA SER A 69 6.53 -0.88 -2.42
C SER A 69 7.36 -0.48 -1.19
N SER A 70 7.34 -1.26 -0.10
CA SER A 70 8.02 -0.86 1.13
C SER A 70 9.53 -1.11 0.99
N PRO A 71 10.38 -0.06 0.98
CA PRO A 71 11.83 -0.25 1.08
C PRO A 71 12.26 -0.63 2.51
N VAL A 72 11.31 -0.70 3.44
CA VAL A 72 11.55 -0.85 4.87
C VAL A 72 11.73 -2.30 5.28
N ASN A 73 10.87 -3.19 4.79
CA ASN A 73 10.86 -4.61 5.14
C ASN A 73 10.69 -5.45 3.89
N THR A 74 11.38 -6.58 3.82
CA THR A 74 11.06 -7.60 2.82
C THR A 74 9.62 -8.05 3.09
N PRO A 75 8.72 -7.95 2.11
CA PRO A 75 7.37 -8.42 2.28
C PRO A 75 7.34 -9.88 2.74
N ASN A 76 6.40 -10.21 3.62
CA ASN A 76 6.26 -11.57 4.14
C ASN A 76 4.79 -11.85 4.46
N PHE A 77 3.99 -12.05 3.42
CA PHE A 77 2.56 -12.25 3.53
C PHE A 77 2.13 -13.48 2.72
N ASN A 78 1.05 -14.11 3.15
CA ASN A 78 0.46 -15.26 2.46
C ASN A 78 -1.05 -15.12 2.26
N THR A 79 -1.62 -14.00 2.65
CA THR A 79 -3.07 -13.77 2.60
C THR A 79 -3.35 -12.32 2.27
N VAL A 80 -4.35 -12.09 1.42
CA VAL A 80 -4.88 -10.76 1.09
C VAL A 80 -6.40 -10.81 1.19
N VAL A 81 -6.99 -9.77 1.76
CA VAL A 81 -8.43 -9.60 1.92
C VAL A 81 -8.84 -8.25 1.36
N PHE A 82 -9.81 -8.24 0.47
CA PHE A 82 -10.34 -7.02 -0.14
C PHE A 82 -11.76 -7.25 -0.66
N GLY A 83 -12.40 -6.19 -1.13
CA GLY A 83 -13.69 -6.25 -1.79
C GLY A 83 -13.88 -5.16 -2.82
N LEU A 84 -15.09 -5.12 -3.37
CA LEU A 84 -15.53 -4.11 -4.33
C LEU A 84 -16.59 -3.25 -3.66
N GLY A 85 -16.44 -1.93 -3.77
CA GLY A 85 -17.43 -1.01 -3.27
C GLY A 85 -18.70 -1.03 -4.12
N PRO A 86 -19.67 -0.16 -3.84
CA PRO A 86 -20.83 0.01 -4.68
C PRO A 86 -20.41 0.47 -6.08
N TYR A 87 -20.91 -0.21 -7.11
CA TYR A 87 -20.82 0.18 -8.52
C TYR A 87 -22.07 -0.34 -9.26
N ASP A 88 -22.40 0.26 -10.41
CA ASP A 88 -23.44 -0.22 -11.31
C ASP A 88 -22.81 -0.98 -12.50
N PRO A 89 -23.04 -2.30 -12.64
CA PRO A 89 -22.50 -3.09 -13.74
C PRO A 89 -22.88 -2.59 -15.14
N HIS A 90 -23.92 -1.78 -15.27
CA HIS A 90 -24.40 -1.28 -16.56
C HIS A 90 -23.83 0.09 -16.94
N THR A 91 -23.32 0.87 -15.99
CA THR A 91 -22.76 2.21 -16.27
C THR A 91 -21.29 2.34 -15.90
N ASP A 92 -20.83 1.60 -14.90
CA ASP A 92 -19.48 1.74 -14.38
C ASP A 92 -18.55 0.70 -15.02
N GLY A 93 -18.97 -0.55 -14.99
CA GLY A 93 -18.33 -1.64 -15.69
C GLY A 93 -18.82 -3.00 -15.22
N ASP A 94 -18.81 -3.99 -16.11
CA ASP A 94 -19.26 -5.35 -15.81
C ASP A 94 -18.05 -6.28 -15.66
N ILE A 95 -17.93 -6.97 -14.52
CA ILE A 95 -16.86 -7.95 -14.26
C ILE A 95 -17.35 -9.33 -14.69
N ILE A 96 -16.73 -9.85 -15.74
CA ILE A 96 -17.14 -11.10 -16.42
C ILE A 96 -16.27 -12.28 -15.98
N TYR A 97 -15.02 -11.99 -15.63
CA TYR A 97 -14.03 -12.99 -15.23
C TYR A 97 -13.27 -12.48 -14.02
N CYS A 98 -12.97 -13.37 -13.09
CA CYS A 98 -12.06 -13.07 -12.00
C CYS A 98 -11.43 -14.34 -11.44
N GLY A 99 -10.34 -14.19 -10.70
CA GLY A 99 -9.76 -15.31 -9.98
C GLY A 99 -8.34 -15.05 -9.48
N PRO A 100 -7.82 -15.95 -8.64
CA PRO A 100 -6.47 -15.83 -8.09
C PRO A 100 -5.43 -16.00 -9.20
N CYS A 101 -4.35 -15.24 -9.09
CA CYS A 101 -3.17 -15.42 -9.94
C CYS A 101 -2.23 -16.51 -9.41
N ILE A 102 -2.29 -16.78 -8.10
CA ILE A 102 -1.43 -17.74 -7.42
C ILE A 102 -2.06 -19.13 -7.53
N ALA A 103 -1.33 -20.05 -8.17
CA ALA A 103 -1.80 -21.42 -8.35
C ALA A 103 -1.98 -22.12 -6.99
N GLY A 104 -3.16 -22.70 -6.77
CA GLY A 104 -3.47 -23.41 -5.53
C GLY A 104 -3.86 -22.51 -4.35
N ALA A 105 -3.98 -21.19 -4.55
CA ALA A 105 -4.53 -20.32 -3.52
C ALA A 105 -5.95 -20.75 -3.14
N LEU A 106 -6.22 -20.77 -1.83
CA LEU A 106 -7.56 -20.90 -1.27
C LEU A 106 -8.26 -19.55 -1.35
N GLU A 107 -9.35 -19.49 -2.09
CA GLU A 107 -10.22 -18.32 -2.16
C GLU A 107 -11.51 -18.55 -1.36
N ILE A 108 -11.86 -17.60 -0.50
CA ILE A 108 -13.10 -17.55 0.27
C ILE A 108 -13.78 -16.23 -0.06
N SER A 109 -14.80 -16.30 -0.91
CA SER A 109 -15.56 -15.12 -1.35
C SER A 109 -16.96 -15.09 -0.75
N THR A 110 -17.55 -13.90 -0.71
CA THR A 110 -18.98 -13.75 -0.48
C THR A 110 -19.79 -14.33 -1.65
N ALA A 111 -21.07 -14.63 -1.40
CA ALA A 111 -21.91 -15.36 -2.34
C ALA A 111 -22.17 -14.62 -3.67
N GLY A 112 -22.09 -13.29 -3.68
CA GLY A 112 -22.31 -12.46 -4.86
C GLY A 112 -21.02 -12.05 -5.57
N TRP A 113 -19.84 -12.48 -5.11
CA TRP A 113 -18.56 -12.07 -5.68
C TRP A 113 -18.43 -12.42 -7.18
N PRO A 114 -17.91 -11.52 -8.04
CA PRO A 114 -17.35 -10.18 -7.78
C PRO A 114 -18.36 -9.01 -7.94
N GLY A 115 -19.58 -9.16 -7.42
CA GLY A 115 -20.62 -8.14 -7.51
C GLY A 115 -20.38 -6.88 -6.65
N PRO A 116 -21.22 -5.85 -6.80
CA PRO A 116 -21.14 -4.62 -6.00
C PRO A 116 -21.30 -4.86 -4.50
N GLY A 117 -20.36 -4.35 -3.69
CA GLY A 117 -20.39 -4.51 -2.22
C GLY A 117 -19.93 -5.88 -1.71
N GLU A 118 -19.41 -6.73 -2.59
CA GLU A 118 -18.96 -8.08 -2.27
C GLU A 118 -17.46 -8.11 -1.93
N GLY A 119 -16.95 -9.22 -1.39
CA GLY A 119 -15.54 -9.36 -1.05
C GLY A 119 -14.96 -10.75 -1.28
N THR A 120 -13.63 -10.81 -1.34
CA THR A 120 -12.87 -12.06 -1.37
C THR A 120 -11.66 -12.01 -0.45
N ALA A 121 -11.38 -13.14 0.19
CA ALA A 121 -10.16 -13.40 0.94
C ALA A 121 -9.41 -14.53 0.26
N MET A 122 -8.10 -14.36 0.09
CA MET A 122 -7.25 -15.37 -0.55
C MET A 122 -6.06 -15.68 0.31
N SER A 123 -5.72 -16.97 0.41
CA SER A 123 -4.52 -17.42 1.09
C SER A 123 -3.78 -18.48 0.26
N TRP A 124 -2.45 -18.40 0.21
CA TRP A 124 -1.59 -19.38 -0.46
C TRP A 124 -0.56 -19.99 0.49
N ALA A 125 -0.88 -20.01 1.79
CA ALA A 125 -0.12 -20.73 2.79
C ALA A 125 0.07 -22.22 2.39
N PRO A 126 1.20 -22.85 2.77
CA PRO A 126 2.23 -22.36 3.68
C PRO A 126 3.28 -21.46 3.01
N ASP A 127 3.19 -21.24 1.71
CA ASP A 127 4.15 -20.42 0.99
C ASP A 127 3.94 -18.92 1.28
N CYS A 128 5.04 -18.18 1.26
CA CYS A 128 5.04 -16.74 1.52
C CYS A 128 5.54 -16.03 0.29
N SER A 129 4.89 -14.92 -0.05
CA SER A 129 5.42 -14.05 -1.08
C SER A 129 6.43 -13.08 -0.46
N TYR A 130 7.60 -13.04 -1.07
CA TYR A 130 8.70 -12.12 -0.78
C TYR A 130 8.99 -11.19 -1.96
N SER A 131 8.21 -11.29 -3.03
CA SER A 131 8.34 -10.49 -4.25
C SER A 131 7.90 -9.06 -3.98
N TYR A 132 8.63 -8.05 -4.44
CA TYR A 132 8.19 -6.65 -4.31
C TYR A 132 6.92 -6.34 -5.10
N ILE A 133 6.64 -7.08 -6.17
CA ILE A 133 5.40 -7.00 -6.93
C ILE A 133 4.94 -8.41 -7.20
N GLU A 134 3.74 -8.75 -6.73
CA GLU A 134 3.12 -10.05 -6.90
C GLU A 134 1.71 -9.87 -7.48
N PRO A 135 1.43 -10.35 -8.70
CA PRO A 135 0.06 -10.41 -9.19
C PRO A 135 -0.72 -11.41 -8.33
N ILE A 136 -1.76 -10.96 -7.65
CA ILE A 136 -2.54 -11.80 -6.74
C ILE A 136 -3.92 -12.17 -7.30
N TYR A 137 -4.49 -11.31 -8.14
CA TYR A 137 -5.84 -11.47 -8.65
C TYR A 137 -5.99 -10.83 -10.03
N TYR A 138 -6.96 -11.28 -10.81
CA TYR A 138 -7.31 -10.63 -12.07
C TYR A 138 -8.80 -10.38 -12.18
N PHE A 139 -9.16 -9.40 -13.03
CA PHE A 139 -10.52 -9.01 -13.36
C PHE A 139 -10.66 -8.82 -14.88
N GLY A 140 -11.43 -9.64 -15.57
CA GLY A 140 -11.87 -9.35 -16.93
C GLY A 140 -13.13 -8.50 -16.91
N THR A 141 -13.12 -7.31 -17.51
CA THR A 141 -14.25 -6.37 -17.42
C THR A 141 -14.62 -5.73 -18.76
N TYR A 142 -15.89 -5.34 -18.89
CA TYR A 142 -16.28 -4.28 -19.83
C TYR A 142 -16.35 -2.97 -19.06
N ASN A 143 -15.52 -1.98 -19.41
CA ASN A 143 -15.60 -0.65 -18.81
C ASN A 143 -16.53 0.24 -19.66
N TYR A 144 -17.57 0.78 -19.05
CA TYR A 144 -18.55 1.65 -19.72
C TYR A 144 -18.32 3.16 -19.47
N GLY A 145 -17.20 3.50 -18.85
CA GLY A 145 -16.76 4.86 -18.56
C GLY A 145 -16.90 5.27 -17.10
N GLY A 146 -17.25 4.36 -16.18
CA GLY A 146 -17.23 4.63 -14.75
C GLY A 146 -16.11 3.88 -14.02
N VAL A 147 -16.19 3.90 -12.69
CA VAL A 147 -15.16 3.39 -11.78
C VAL A 147 -15.72 2.27 -10.92
N ILE A 148 -14.92 1.22 -10.70
CA ILE A 148 -15.26 0.15 -9.76
C ILE A 148 -14.34 0.32 -8.54
N PRO A 149 -14.81 0.87 -7.42
CA PRO A 149 -13.99 1.09 -6.24
C PRO A 149 -13.60 -0.25 -5.62
N LEU A 150 -12.35 -0.35 -5.15
CA LEU A 150 -11.94 -1.36 -4.18
C LEU A 150 -12.36 -0.90 -2.79
N THR A 151 -12.58 -1.84 -1.88
CA THR A 151 -12.94 -1.56 -0.48
C THR A 151 -12.50 -2.72 0.41
N ALA A 152 -12.73 -2.62 1.71
CA ALA A 152 -12.63 -3.74 2.63
C ALA A 152 -13.71 -4.80 2.32
N HIS A 153 -13.35 -6.08 2.42
CA HIS A 153 -14.31 -7.18 2.43
C HIS A 153 -15.41 -6.90 3.48
N PRO A 154 -16.71 -7.05 3.15
CA PRO A 154 -17.82 -6.64 4.02
C PRO A 154 -17.87 -7.38 5.37
N VAL A 155 -17.43 -8.63 5.41
CA VAL A 155 -17.34 -9.45 6.63
C VAL A 155 -15.94 -9.51 7.25
N GLN A 156 -14.88 -9.63 6.43
CA GLN A 156 -13.52 -9.94 6.89
C GLN A 156 -12.60 -8.72 6.98
N GLY A 157 -13.08 -7.50 6.72
CA GLY A 157 -12.22 -6.31 6.72
C GLY A 157 -11.34 -6.26 5.47
N GLY A 158 -10.17 -5.63 5.52
CA GLY A 158 -9.27 -5.71 4.38
C GLY A 158 -7.86 -5.30 4.72
N GLY A 159 -6.91 -6.02 4.13
CA GLY A 159 -5.53 -6.01 4.55
C GLY A 159 -4.77 -7.22 4.02
N VAL A 160 -3.60 -7.43 4.63
CA VAL A 160 -2.76 -8.60 4.40
C VAL A 160 -2.46 -9.31 5.71
N VAL A 161 -2.15 -10.60 5.64
CA VAL A 161 -1.69 -11.36 6.82
C VAL A 161 -0.28 -11.86 6.59
N ASP A 162 0.58 -11.66 7.60
CA ASP A 162 1.96 -12.12 7.54
C ASP A 162 2.11 -13.64 7.67
N CYS A 163 3.30 -14.15 7.36
CA CYS A 163 3.64 -15.56 7.54
C CYS A 163 4.34 -15.91 8.87
N SER A 164 4.32 -15.02 9.85
CA SER A 164 5.00 -15.29 11.11
C SER A 164 4.32 -16.45 11.86
N ALA A 165 5.01 -17.01 12.86
CA ALA A 165 4.44 -18.07 13.71
C ALA A 165 3.17 -17.61 14.46
N ASN A 166 2.99 -16.30 14.63
CA ASN A 166 1.80 -15.67 15.19
C ASN A 166 1.26 -14.65 14.17
N PRO A 167 0.54 -15.12 13.13
CA PRO A 167 0.15 -14.28 12.00
C PRO A 167 -0.49 -12.97 12.44
N GLN A 168 0.07 -11.84 11.99
CA GLN A 168 -0.52 -10.52 12.21
C GLN A 168 -1.26 -10.08 10.96
N GLU A 169 -2.47 -9.56 11.15
CA GLU A 169 -3.23 -8.89 10.10
C GLU A 169 -2.90 -7.40 10.12
N ASP A 170 -2.53 -6.88 8.96
CA ASP A 170 -2.27 -5.47 8.76
C ASP A 170 -3.28 -4.90 7.77
N SER A 171 -4.17 -4.03 8.27
CA SER A 171 -5.27 -3.49 7.48
C SER A 171 -4.82 -2.43 6.47
N PHE A 172 -5.52 -2.36 5.34
CA PHE A 172 -5.37 -1.23 4.41
C PHE A 172 -6.11 0.02 4.94
N GLU A 173 -5.43 1.15 4.94
CA GLU A 173 -6.02 2.46 5.32
C GLU A 173 -6.82 3.11 4.19
N ALA A 174 -6.57 2.69 2.96
CA ALA A 174 -7.19 3.21 1.75
C ALA A 174 -7.39 2.07 0.75
N TYR A 175 -8.16 2.31 -0.29
CA TYR A 175 -8.40 1.36 -1.37
C TYR A 175 -8.40 2.06 -2.71
N GLY A 176 -7.99 1.32 -3.73
CA GLY A 176 -7.95 1.78 -5.12
C GLY A 176 -9.30 1.82 -5.82
N GLU A 177 -9.26 2.05 -7.12
CA GLU A 177 -10.40 1.89 -8.02
C GLU A 177 -9.93 1.35 -9.38
N ILE A 178 -10.78 0.55 -10.00
CA ILE A 178 -10.61 0.06 -11.37
C ILE A 178 -11.25 1.09 -12.30
N GLY A 179 -10.50 1.57 -13.29
CA GLY A 179 -11.00 2.51 -14.29
C GLY A 179 -11.07 3.99 -13.88
N GLY A 180 -10.41 4.39 -12.78
CA GLY A 180 -10.37 5.78 -12.32
C GLY A 180 -9.07 6.56 -12.61
N ASP A 181 -9.20 7.86 -12.84
CA ASP A 181 -8.17 8.70 -13.48
C ASP A 181 -7.01 9.22 -12.58
N ASN A 182 -6.79 8.64 -11.40
CA ASN A 182 -5.91 9.24 -10.40
C ASN A 182 -4.61 8.46 -10.15
N PRO A 183 -3.49 8.77 -10.83
CA PRO A 183 -2.23 8.07 -10.63
C PRO A 183 -1.63 8.43 -9.27
N LEU A 184 -1.83 7.56 -8.27
CA LEU A 184 -1.20 7.68 -6.95
C LEU A 184 0.09 6.87 -6.78
N CYS A 185 0.71 6.44 -7.89
CA CYS A 185 2.14 6.19 -7.84
C CYS A 185 2.80 7.54 -7.49
N TRP A 186 3.11 7.71 -6.20
CA TRP A 186 3.72 8.86 -5.52
C TRP A 186 2.80 9.63 -4.55
N ALA A 187 2.77 9.16 -3.31
CA ALA A 187 3.56 9.93 -2.36
C ALA A 187 4.99 9.35 -2.46
N PRO A 188 6.04 10.16 -2.72
CA PRO A 188 7.41 9.66 -2.63
C PRO A 188 7.55 8.93 -1.28
N PRO A 189 8.29 7.80 -1.20
CA PRO A 189 8.55 7.17 0.08
C PRO A 189 9.01 8.26 1.06
N PRO A 190 8.50 8.28 2.31
CA PRO A 190 8.80 9.36 3.23
C PRO A 190 10.31 9.57 3.21
N ALA A 191 10.75 10.77 2.84
CA ALA A 191 12.17 11.04 2.75
C ALA A 191 12.76 10.89 4.17
N PRO A 192 13.94 10.25 4.31
CA PRO A 192 14.64 10.28 5.58
C PRO A 192 14.79 11.72 6.05
N GLY A 193 14.46 11.93 7.32
CA GLY A 193 14.42 13.21 7.98
C GLY A 193 15.39 13.24 9.14
N ALA A 194 15.69 14.43 9.65
CA ALA A 194 16.51 14.56 10.84
C ALA A 194 15.84 13.87 12.04
N CYS A 195 16.49 12.83 12.54
CA CYS A 195 16.19 12.17 13.80
C CYS A 195 17.31 12.47 14.80
N CYS A 196 16.94 12.95 15.98
CA CYS A 196 17.87 13.45 16.98
C CYS A 196 17.94 12.54 18.20
N PHE A 197 19.16 12.18 18.58
CA PHE A 197 19.51 11.49 19.83
C PHE A 197 20.39 12.42 20.68
N GLY A 198 19.77 13.32 21.42
CA GLY A 198 20.49 14.44 22.05
C GLY A 198 21.08 15.37 20.97
N PRO A 199 22.40 15.63 20.95
CA PRO A 199 23.03 16.49 19.95
C PRO A 199 23.27 15.80 18.60
N ASP A 200 23.20 14.47 18.54
CA ASP A 200 23.51 13.69 17.34
C ASP A 200 22.31 13.64 16.39
N CYS A 201 22.54 14.00 15.12
CA CYS A 201 21.54 13.93 14.05
C CYS A 201 21.88 12.77 13.10
N VAL A 202 20.89 11.91 12.85
CA VAL A 202 20.94 10.91 11.79
C VAL A 202 19.73 11.04 10.88
N LEU A 203 19.90 10.75 9.60
CA LEU A 203 18.79 10.66 8.66
C LEU A 203 18.14 9.28 8.80
N LEU A 204 16.95 9.26 9.40
CA LEU A 204 16.14 8.05 9.56
C LEU A 204 14.75 8.30 8.96
N LEU A 205 13.93 7.27 8.85
CA LEU A 205 12.49 7.48 8.68
C LEU A 205 11.87 7.88 10.03
N GLU A 206 10.72 8.56 9.99
CA GLU A 206 10.04 9.07 11.20
C GLU A 206 9.80 7.97 12.25
N TRP A 207 9.30 6.83 11.81
CA TRP A 207 9.03 5.69 12.69
C TRP A 207 10.33 5.04 13.23
N GLN A 208 11.40 4.94 12.42
CA GLN A 208 12.71 4.44 12.88
C GLN A 208 13.28 5.33 13.97
N CYS A 209 13.01 6.63 13.87
CA CYS A 209 13.39 7.59 14.89
C CYS A 209 12.70 7.27 16.22
N TRP A 210 11.38 7.04 16.20
CA TRP A 210 10.61 6.71 17.39
C TRP A 210 10.98 5.36 18.00
N GLU A 211 11.20 4.32 17.18
CA GLU A 211 11.64 3.00 17.68
C GLU A 211 12.95 3.08 18.46
N GLN A 212 13.86 3.93 18.01
CA GLN A 212 15.15 4.16 18.66
C GLN A 212 15.05 5.17 19.82
N SER A 213 13.84 5.63 20.18
CA SER A 213 13.60 6.67 21.18
C SER A 213 14.22 8.04 20.86
N GLY A 214 14.36 8.34 19.57
CA GLY A 214 14.81 9.62 19.05
C GLY A 214 13.67 10.63 18.87
N VAL A 215 14.03 11.89 18.66
CA VAL A 215 13.08 12.98 18.38
C VAL A 215 13.12 13.32 16.90
N TRP A 216 11.97 13.22 16.24
CA TRP A 216 11.83 13.52 14.82
C TRP A 216 11.65 15.01 14.55
N TYR A 217 12.45 15.57 13.63
CA TYR A 217 12.36 16.95 13.19
C TYR A 217 12.11 17.10 11.68
N GLY A 218 12.19 16.01 10.91
CA GLY A 218 12.09 16.04 9.44
C GLY A 218 13.29 16.77 8.79
N GLY A 219 13.24 16.96 7.46
CA GLY A 219 14.27 17.71 6.73
C GLY A 219 15.67 17.06 6.73
N ALA A 220 16.74 17.84 6.60
CA ALA A 220 18.12 17.33 6.50
C ALA A 220 18.92 17.52 7.80
N CYS A 221 19.87 16.62 8.07
CA CYS A 221 20.94 16.89 9.03
C CYS A 221 21.86 17.98 8.49
N ASN A 222 21.86 19.16 9.11
CA ASN A 222 22.71 20.27 8.71
C ASN A 222 24.16 20.07 9.19
N PRO A 223 25.17 20.21 8.30
CA PRO A 223 26.59 20.11 8.68
C PRO A 223 27.10 21.31 9.50
N ASP A 224 26.44 22.47 9.41
CA ASP A 224 26.95 23.76 9.96
C ASP A 224 26.14 24.29 11.15
N GLY A 225 25.12 23.57 11.60
CA GLY A 225 24.22 23.99 12.68
C GLY A 225 23.11 22.98 12.84
N SER A 226 23.16 22.21 13.93
CA SER A 226 22.33 21.03 14.14
C SER A 226 20.83 21.34 14.01
N PRO A 227 20.04 20.51 13.31
CA PRO A 227 18.58 20.56 13.40
C PRO A 227 18.07 20.08 14.77
N CYS A 228 18.94 19.47 15.59
CA CYS A 228 18.65 19.08 16.95
C CYS A 228 18.88 20.28 17.88
N PRO A 229 17.90 20.67 18.72
CA PRO A 229 18.17 21.67 19.74
C PRO A 229 19.32 21.17 20.62
N PRO A 230 20.25 22.05 21.04
CA PRO A 230 21.22 21.67 22.04
C PRO A 230 20.44 21.11 23.24
N ASP A 231 20.97 20.02 23.83
CA ASP A 231 20.41 19.41 25.03
C ASP A 231 19.95 20.54 25.95
N PRO A 232 18.70 20.50 26.49
CA PRO A 232 18.26 21.54 27.40
C PRO A 232 19.33 21.63 28.47
N THR A 233 20.03 22.76 28.50
CA THR A 233 21.09 22.97 29.50
C THR A 233 20.41 22.65 30.82
N PRO A 234 20.88 21.63 31.58
CA PRO A 234 20.21 21.25 32.80
C PRO A 234 20.01 22.55 33.58
N VAL A 235 18.75 22.88 33.85
CA VAL A 235 18.44 24.04 34.69
C VAL A 235 19.32 23.83 35.90
N GLN A 236 20.30 24.71 36.09
CA GLN A 236 21.03 24.68 37.34
C GLN A 236 19.96 24.95 38.38
N GLU A 237 19.61 23.89 39.12
CA GLU A 237 18.85 23.94 40.36
C GLU A 237 19.67 24.80 41.32
N THR A 238 19.62 26.11 41.12
CA THR A 238 20.21 27.09 42.02
C THR A 238 19.19 27.29 43.10
N THR A 239 19.56 26.93 44.32
CA THR A 239 18.73 27.25 45.46
C THR A 239 18.58 28.76 45.56
N TRP A 240 17.45 29.25 46.07
CA TRP A 240 17.25 30.68 46.36
C TRP A 240 18.41 31.27 47.19
N GLY A 241 19.07 30.46 48.02
CA GLY A 241 20.26 30.87 48.77
C GLY A 241 21.43 31.32 47.89
N SER A 242 21.68 30.62 46.78
CA SER A 242 22.78 30.91 45.86
C SER A 242 22.57 32.20 45.05
N ILE A 243 21.32 32.57 44.78
CA ILE A 243 20.97 33.79 44.02
C ILE A 243 21.17 35.04 44.88
N LYS A 244 20.89 34.99 46.19
CA LYS A 244 21.00 36.17 47.08
C LYS A 244 22.43 36.68 47.28
N VAL A 245 23.40 35.77 47.32
CA VAL A 245 24.83 36.12 47.53
C VAL A 245 25.40 36.99 46.41
N ILE A 246 24.77 37.01 45.23
CA ILE A 246 25.22 37.77 44.07
C ILE A 246 24.77 39.25 44.13
N TYR A 247 23.83 39.58 45.02
CA TYR A 247 23.21 40.91 45.12
C TYR A 247 23.49 41.64 46.45
N GLU A 248 24.46 41.18 47.24
CA GLU A 248 25.00 41.88 48.44
C GLU A 248 26.46 42.30 48.21
#